data_AF-A0A956V5N6-F1
#
_entry.id   AF-A0A956V5N6-F1
#
_cell.length_a   1.000
_cell.length_b   1.000
_cell.length_c   1.000
_cell.angle_alpha   90.00
_cell.angle_beta   90.00
_cell.angle_gamma   90.00
#
_symmetry.space_group_name_H-M   'P 1'
#
loop_
_entity.id
_entity.type
_entity.pdbx_description
1 polymer ?
#
loop_
_entity_poly.entity_id
_entity_poly.type
_entity_poly.pdbx_seq_one_letter_code
_entity_poly.pdbx_strand_id
1 'polypeptide(L)'
;MKKAGFTLTEVLIAMGIFGVLMTAMTMFFIGNQTVATQQISSAATENNVRLALLRINEIVSQANYIYPAGQTLLLNGQSYTTGKNALAVLIPEGTTYCEETATDGETYCGFLFSVEDRSTYSSILGADTGTTGKVVAEHRITGMSWPQHTLPSLNWPTTNHVYAPVADSVSDNTSLGEDLEAASFISFDRDTFDYGLGTNTSLAKALIKTVNSTIEVSFTFKGQPIKTIRSSYILARAIPRGALPHPN
;
A
#
# COMPACT_ATOMS: atom_id res chain seq x y z
N MET A 1 48.95 58.68 -20.66
CA MET A 1 48.32 57.59 -19.88
C MET A 1 49.23 56.37 -19.96
N LYS A 2 49.95 56.01 -18.89
CA LYS A 2 50.80 54.80 -18.88
C LYS A 2 49.89 53.57 -18.82
N LYS A 3 49.90 52.73 -19.85
CA LYS A 3 49.31 51.39 -19.81
C LYS A 3 50.26 50.51 -18.99
N ALA A 4 49.94 50.30 -17.72
CA ALA A 4 50.60 49.26 -16.93
C ALA A 4 50.07 47.90 -17.42
N GLY A 5 50.94 47.11 -18.04
CA GLY A 5 50.62 45.72 -18.40
C GLY A 5 50.72 44.82 -17.18
N PHE A 6 49.88 43.78 -17.11
CA PHE A 6 49.97 42.78 -16.05
C PHE A 6 51.29 42.02 -16.15
N THR A 7 51.94 41.81 -15.02
CA THR A 7 53.13 40.96 -14.94
C THR A 7 52.73 39.49 -15.11
N LEU A 8 53.61 38.68 -15.69
CA LEU A 8 53.36 37.24 -15.87
C LEU A 8 53.08 36.52 -14.54
N THR A 9 53.73 36.98 -13.46
CA THR A 9 53.48 36.54 -12.09
C THR A 9 52.08 36.87 -11.58
N GLU A 10 51.55 38.05 -11.87
CA GLU A 10 50.17 38.41 -11.49
C GLU A 10 49.13 37.56 -12.22
N VAL A 11 49.36 37.27 -13.50
CA VAL A 11 48.47 36.40 -14.28
C VAL A 11 48.48 34.97 -13.73
N LEU A 12 49.65 34.42 -13.39
CA LEU A 12 49.77 33.08 -12.80
C LEU A 12 49.07 32.98 -11.43
N ILE A 13 49.25 33.98 -10.57
CA ILE A 13 48.58 34.03 -9.27
C ILE A 13 47.05 34.12 -9.46
N ALA A 14 46.58 34.97 -10.37
CA ALA A 14 45.16 35.10 -10.67
C ALA A 14 44.55 33.79 -11.20
N MET A 15 45.24 33.08 -12.10
CA MET A 15 44.79 31.78 -12.61
C MET A 15 44.79 30.70 -11.53
N GLY A 16 45.78 30.70 -10.63
CA GLY A 16 45.81 29.79 -9.47
C GLY A 16 44.63 30.00 -8.53
N ILE A 17 44.35 31.26 -8.16
CA ILE A 17 43.19 31.61 -7.32
C ILE A 17 41.89 31.23 -8.03
N PHE A 18 41.77 31.51 -9.33
CA PHE A 18 40.59 31.17 -10.12
C PHE A 18 40.36 29.66 -10.20
N GLY A 19 41.42 28.86 -10.35
CA GLY A 19 41.33 27.39 -10.33
C GLY A 19 40.82 26.83 -9.00
N VAL A 20 41.31 27.38 -7.88
CA VAL A 20 40.83 27.01 -6.53
C VAL A 20 39.35 27.39 -6.35
N LEU A 21 38.96 28.60 -6.75
CA LEU A 21 37.57 29.06 -6.68
C LEU A 21 36.64 28.20 -7.53
N MET A 22 37.04 27.87 -8.76
CA MET A 22 36.25 27.01 -9.64
C MET A 22 36.08 25.61 -9.06
N THR A 23 37.14 25.04 -8.49
CA THR A 23 37.08 23.71 -7.85
C THR A 23 36.12 23.71 -6.67
N ALA A 24 36.18 24.75 -5.82
CA ALA A 24 35.26 24.91 -4.69
C ALA A 24 33.80 25.08 -5.16
N MET A 25 33.55 25.88 -6.21
CA MET A 25 32.21 26.04 -6.80
C MET A 25 31.68 24.75 -7.41
N THR A 26 32.52 23.97 -8.11
CA THR A 26 32.12 22.67 -8.67
C THR A 26 31.74 21.68 -7.57
N MET A 27 32.52 21.58 -6.50
CA MET A 27 32.19 20.72 -5.35
C MET A 27 30.86 21.14 -4.71
N PHE A 28 30.66 22.45 -4.52
CA PHE A 28 29.40 22.99 -3.98
C PHE A 28 28.20 22.66 -4.88
N PHE A 29 28.35 22.82 -6.20
CA PHE A 29 27.29 22.52 -7.17
C PHE A 29 26.93 21.03 -7.20
N ILE A 30 27.92 20.14 -7.21
CA ILE A 30 27.70 18.68 -7.17
C ILE A 30 27.02 18.25 -5.86
N GLY A 31 27.43 18.86 -4.74
CA GLY A 31 26.82 18.65 -3.44
C GLY A 31 25.34 19.04 -3.44
N ASN A 32 25.02 20.26 -3.90
CA ASN A 32 23.64 20.74 -3.98
C ASN A 32 22.78 19.92 -4.95
N GLN A 33 23.32 19.52 -6.09
CA GLN A 33 22.60 18.67 -7.04
C GLN A 33 22.23 17.33 -6.40
N THR A 34 23.16 16.72 -5.65
CA THR A 34 22.89 15.45 -4.96
C THR A 34 21.82 15.59 -3.89
N VAL A 35 21.84 16.67 -3.10
CA VAL A 35 20.81 16.96 -2.09
C VAL A 35 19.45 17.21 -2.75
N ALA A 36 19.41 18.00 -3.83
CA ALA A 36 18.17 18.28 -4.55
C ALA A 36 17.56 17.00 -5.15
N THR A 37 18.37 16.13 -5.77
CA THR A 37 17.88 14.85 -6.29
C THR A 37 17.36 13.95 -5.17
N GLN A 38 18.04 13.92 -4.02
CA GLN A 38 17.59 13.16 -2.86
C GLN A 38 16.23 13.63 -2.33
N GLN A 39 16.05 14.95 -2.22
CA GLN A 39 14.78 15.55 -1.79
C GLN A 39 13.63 15.23 -2.76
N ILE A 40 13.87 15.35 -4.06
CA ILE A 40 12.88 15.01 -5.10
C ILE A 40 12.49 13.54 -5.00
N SER A 41 13.47 12.63 -4.85
CA SER A 41 13.21 11.19 -4.73
C SER A 41 12.41 10.87 -3.46
N SER A 42 12.76 11.49 -2.33
CA SER A 42 12.02 11.32 -1.07
C SER A 42 10.58 11.80 -1.18
N ALA A 43 10.35 12.95 -1.81
CA ALA A 43 9.01 13.49 -2.03
C ALA A 43 8.17 12.60 -2.95
N ALA A 44 8.76 12.04 -4.01
CA ALA A 44 8.09 11.10 -4.90
C ALA A 44 7.67 9.83 -4.15
N THR A 45 8.57 9.27 -3.33
CA THR A 45 8.28 8.10 -2.49
C THR A 45 7.17 8.37 -1.47
N GLU A 46 7.20 9.52 -0.79
CA GLU A 46 6.14 9.91 0.13
C GLU A 46 4.79 9.99 -0.55
N ASN A 47 4.75 10.56 -1.76
CA ASN A 47 3.52 10.63 -2.55
C ASN A 47 3.02 9.24 -2.97
N ASN A 48 3.91 8.34 -3.37
CA ASN A 48 3.56 6.96 -3.75
C ASN A 48 2.96 6.20 -2.57
N VAL A 49 3.58 6.26 -1.39
CA VAL A 49 3.05 5.64 -0.16
C VAL A 49 1.67 6.20 0.17
N ARG A 50 1.50 7.53 0.07
CA ARG A 50 0.24 8.20 0.36
C ARG A 50 -0.86 7.76 -0.61
N LEU A 51 -0.57 7.69 -1.92
CA LEU A 51 -1.54 7.26 -2.93
C LEU A 51 -1.91 5.78 -2.76
N ALA A 52 -0.94 4.92 -2.45
CA ALA A 52 -1.16 3.51 -2.16
C ALA A 52 -2.09 3.30 -0.96
N LEU A 53 -1.81 3.99 0.15
CA LEU A 53 -2.67 3.95 1.34
C LEU A 53 -4.05 4.52 1.07
N LEU A 54 -4.15 5.62 0.32
CA LEU A 54 -5.45 6.19 -0.04
C LEU A 54 -6.30 5.16 -0.80
N ARG A 55 -5.71 4.47 -1.79
CA ARG A 55 -6.39 3.44 -2.57
C ARG A 55 -6.83 2.26 -1.72
N ILE A 56 -5.95 1.72 -0.86
CA ILE A 56 -6.31 0.64 0.06
C ILE A 56 -7.44 1.09 0.99
N ASN A 57 -7.33 2.29 1.59
CA ASN A 57 -8.34 2.82 2.50
C ASN A 57 -9.70 2.99 1.82
N GLU A 58 -9.72 3.48 0.58
CA GLU A 58 -10.96 3.70 -0.15
C GLU A 58 -11.67 2.38 -0.44
N ILE A 59 -10.94 1.35 -0.88
CA ILE A 59 -11.44 0.00 -1.15
C ILE A 59 -11.92 -0.65 0.15
N VAL A 60 -11.11 -0.64 1.21
CA VAL A 60 -11.46 -1.25 2.49
C VAL A 60 -12.64 -0.53 3.16
N SER A 61 -12.80 0.78 2.97
CA SER A 61 -13.95 1.53 3.50
C SER A 61 -15.30 1.13 2.87
N GLN A 62 -15.25 0.54 1.67
CA GLN A 62 -16.40 0.05 0.92
C GLN A 62 -16.59 -1.47 1.08
N ALA A 63 -15.72 -2.14 1.82
CA ALA A 63 -15.79 -3.58 2.00
C ALA A 63 -16.99 -3.98 2.86
N ASN A 64 -17.75 -4.97 2.39
CA ASN A 64 -18.78 -5.65 3.19
C ASN A 64 -18.16 -6.74 4.07
N TYR A 65 -17.02 -7.29 3.67
CA TYR A 65 -16.31 -8.33 4.42
C TYR A 65 -14.80 -8.10 4.34
N ILE A 66 -14.13 -8.27 5.48
CA ILE A 66 -12.67 -8.26 5.58
C ILE A 66 -12.25 -9.61 6.16
N TYR A 67 -11.34 -10.29 5.47
CA TYR A 67 -10.81 -11.56 5.97
C TYR A 67 -9.94 -11.30 7.20
N PRO A 68 -10.18 -12.00 8.33
CA PRO A 68 -9.39 -11.82 9.54
C PRO A 68 -7.95 -12.31 9.32
N ALA A 69 -7.02 -11.79 10.12
CA ALA A 69 -5.61 -12.20 10.07
C ALA A 69 -5.44 -13.71 10.36
N GLY A 70 -4.43 -14.32 9.74
CA GLY A 70 -4.09 -15.74 9.90
C GLY A 70 -4.90 -16.71 9.02
N GLN A 71 -5.80 -16.22 8.17
CA GLN A 71 -6.50 -17.05 7.19
C GLN A 71 -5.66 -17.22 5.93
N THR A 72 -5.72 -18.41 5.34
CA THR A 72 -5.00 -18.71 4.11
C THR A 72 -5.98 -18.77 2.94
N LEU A 73 -5.76 -17.88 1.98
CA LEU A 73 -6.52 -17.75 0.75
C LEU A 73 -5.78 -18.40 -0.39
N LEU A 74 -6.50 -19.07 -1.27
CA LEU A 74 -5.96 -19.65 -2.49
C LEU A 74 -6.41 -18.83 -3.70
N LEU A 75 -5.45 -18.26 -4.43
CA LEU A 75 -5.67 -17.50 -5.65
C LEU A 75 -4.67 -17.99 -6.72
N ASN A 76 -5.17 -18.42 -7.88
CA ASN A 76 -4.33 -18.96 -8.97
C ASN A 76 -3.38 -20.09 -8.53
N GLY A 77 -3.79 -20.91 -7.55
CA GLY A 77 -2.95 -21.95 -6.97
C GLY A 77 -1.81 -21.43 -6.06
N GLN A 78 -1.72 -20.12 -5.86
CA GLN A 78 -0.86 -19.48 -4.87
C GLN A 78 -1.60 -19.27 -3.56
N SER A 79 -0.85 -19.38 -2.47
CA SER A 79 -1.38 -19.31 -1.11
C SER A 79 -1.00 -17.97 -0.48
N TYR A 80 -2.00 -17.22 -0.02
CA TYR A 80 -1.84 -15.92 0.61
C TYR A 80 -2.37 -15.97 2.04
N THR A 81 -1.51 -15.74 3.02
CA THR A 81 -1.92 -15.67 4.43
C THR A 81 -2.20 -14.23 4.82
N THR A 82 -3.45 -13.93 5.19
CA THR A 82 -3.89 -12.61 5.65
C THR A 82 -3.18 -12.21 6.94
N GLY A 83 -2.96 -10.90 7.14
CA GLY A 83 -2.23 -10.35 8.27
C GLY A 83 -1.15 -9.40 7.79
N LYS A 84 0.10 -9.69 8.15
CA LYS A 84 1.24 -8.84 7.79
C LYS A 84 1.41 -8.66 6.27
N ASN A 85 1.45 -9.75 5.52
CA ASN A 85 1.81 -9.69 4.10
C ASN A 85 0.62 -9.62 3.15
N ALA A 86 -0.61 -9.80 3.64
CA ALA A 86 -1.79 -9.78 2.80
C ALA A 86 -3.03 -9.23 3.52
N LEU A 87 -3.84 -8.50 2.79
CA LEU A 87 -5.16 -8.02 3.21
C LEU A 87 -6.17 -8.40 2.13
N ALA A 88 -7.20 -9.13 2.50
CA ALA A 88 -8.26 -9.50 1.58
C ALA A 88 -9.60 -8.93 2.02
N VAL A 89 -10.36 -8.42 1.06
CA VAL A 89 -11.67 -7.82 1.29
C VAL A 89 -12.65 -8.17 0.17
N LEU A 90 -13.94 -8.18 0.50
CA LEU A 90 -15.05 -8.32 -0.44
C LEU A 90 -15.84 -7.02 -0.49
N ILE A 91 -16.07 -6.52 -1.69
CA ILE A 91 -16.87 -5.33 -1.95
C ILE A 91 -18.09 -5.75 -2.77
N PRO A 92 -19.29 -5.27 -2.43
CA PRO A 92 -20.48 -5.57 -3.22
C PRO A 92 -20.40 -4.95 -4.61
N GLU A 93 -21.05 -5.59 -5.57
CA GLU A 93 -21.31 -5.02 -6.89
C GLU A 93 -22.15 -3.73 -6.80
N GLY A 94 -22.00 -2.87 -7.82
CA GLY A 94 -22.59 -1.53 -7.85
C GLY A 94 -21.83 -0.45 -7.08
N THR A 95 -20.58 -0.72 -6.67
CA THR A 95 -19.68 0.26 -6.04
C THR A 95 -18.69 0.83 -7.06
N THR A 96 -17.99 1.91 -6.71
CA THR A 96 -17.00 2.56 -7.58
C THR A 96 -15.88 1.61 -8.04
N TYR A 97 -15.54 0.62 -7.22
CA TYR A 97 -14.47 -0.35 -7.52
C TYR A 97 -15.00 -1.69 -8.05
N CYS A 98 -16.31 -1.89 -8.05
CA CYS A 98 -17.00 -3.08 -8.51
C CYS A 98 -18.25 -2.67 -9.30
N GLU A 99 -18.04 -2.12 -10.49
CA GLU A 99 -19.10 -1.52 -11.32
C GLU A 99 -20.03 -2.53 -12.01
N GLU A 100 -19.80 -3.83 -11.83
CA GLU A 100 -20.67 -4.86 -12.40
C GLU A 100 -22.10 -4.72 -11.85
N THR A 101 -23.11 -4.88 -12.71
CA THR A 101 -24.51 -4.69 -12.34
C THR A 101 -24.99 -5.87 -11.51
N ALA A 102 -25.07 -5.69 -10.20
CA ALA A 102 -25.61 -6.66 -9.27
C ALA A 102 -27.00 -7.14 -9.73
N THR A 103 -27.07 -8.39 -10.19
CA THR A 103 -28.33 -9.00 -10.63
C THR A 103 -29.09 -9.58 -9.44
N ASP A 104 -28.36 -10.16 -8.47
CA ASP A 104 -28.95 -10.97 -7.39
C ASP A 104 -28.55 -10.51 -5.98
N GLY A 105 -27.71 -9.48 -5.83
CA GLY A 105 -27.27 -8.97 -4.51
C GLY A 105 -26.35 -9.91 -3.72
N GLU A 106 -25.97 -11.05 -4.31
CA GLU A 106 -25.05 -12.05 -3.74
C GLU A 106 -23.70 -12.10 -4.47
N THR A 107 -23.45 -11.14 -5.36
CA THR A 107 -22.23 -11.06 -6.15
C THR A 107 -21.33 -9.92 -5.66
N TYR A 108 -20.04 -10.19 -5.60
CA TYR A 108 -19.01 -9.36 -4.98
C TYR A 108 -17.75 -9.32 -5.85
N CYS A 109 -16.99 -8.24 -5.72
CA CYS A 109 -15.60 -8.19 -6.15
C CYS A 109 -14.65 -8.50 -4.98
N GLY A 110 -13.69 -9.37 -5.23
CA GLY A 110 -12.60 -9.68 -4.31
C GLY A 110 -11.41 -8.77 -4.57
N PHE A 111 -10.90 -8.16 -3.52
CA PHE A 111 -9.65 -7.40 -3.56
C PHE A 111 -8.68 -8.01 -2.55
N LEU A 112 -7.54 -8.49 -3.06
CA LEU A 112 -6.43 -8.98 -2.26
C LEU A 112 -5.23 -8.06 -2.49
N PHE A 113 -4.79 -7.39 -1.44
CA PHE A 113 -3.52 -6.69 -1.42
C PHE A 113 -2.46 -7.63 -0.84
N SER A 114 -1.34 -7.81 -1.52
CA SER A 114 -0.25 -8.71 -1.11
C SER A 114 1.09 -8.01 -1.24
N VAL A 115 2.02 -8.32 -0.32
CA VAL A 115 3.44 -7.97 -0.46
C VAL A 115 4.12 -9.08 -1.26
N GLU A 116 4.58 -8.75 -2.46
CA GLU A 116 5.15 -9.70 -3.41
C GLU A 116 6.53 -9.27 -3.92
N ASP A 117 7.23 -10.20 -4.57
CA ASP A 117 8.51 -9.93 -5.20
C ASP A 117 8.34 -9.05 -6.44
N ARG A 118 9.15 -7.99 -6.53
CA ARG A 118 9.15 -7.03 -7.64
C ARG A 118 9.47 -7.68 -8.98
N SER A 119 10.21 -8.79 -8.99
CA SER A 119 10.60 -9.51 -10.21
C SER A 119 9.39 -9.92 -11.06
N THR A 120 8.26 -10.23 -10.44
CA THR A 120 7.01 -10.58 -11.13
C THR A 120 6.42 -9.39 -11.91
N TYR A 121 6.80 -8.16 -11.55
CA TYR A 121 6.23 -6.91 -12.06
C TYR A 121 7.21 -6.09 -12.89
N SER A 122 8.36 -6.65 -13.27
CA SER A 122 9.41 -5.91 -14.00
C SER A 122 8.98 -5.41 -15.38
N SER A 123 7.99 -6.04 -16.01
CA SER A 123 7.41 -5.60 -17.28
C SER A 123 6.59 -4.31 -17.15
N ILE A 124 6.02 -4.05 -15.96
CA ILE A 124 5.18 -2.89 -15.67
C ILE A 124 6.03 -1.77 -15.03
N LEU A 125 6.90 -2.15 -14.08
CA LEU A 125 7.67 -1.20 -13.25
C LEU A 125 9.05 -0.87 -13.83
N GLY A 126 9.47 -1.54 -14.90
CA GLY A 126 10.80 -1.36 -15.48
C GLY A 126 11.94 -1.98 -14.66
N ALA A 127 13.13 -1.97 -15.23
CA ALA A 127 14.33 -2.58 -14.69
C ALA A 127 15.13 -1.59 -13.81
N ASP A 128 14.56 -1.19 -12.66
CA ASP A 128 15.28 -0.32 -11.72
C ASP A 128 16.01 -1.13 -10.64
N THR A 129 17.31 -0.86 -10.51
CA THR A 129 18.18 -1.31 -9.42
C THR A 129 18.25 -0.22 -8.34
N GLY A 130 17.81 -0.52 -7.11
CA GLY A 130 17.78 0.44 -6.00
C GLY A 130 16.54 0.35 -5.10
N THR A 131 15.62 -0.56 -5.41
CA THR A 131 14.41 -0.84 -4.65
C THR A 131 14.65 -1.99 -3.67
N THR A 132 13.79 -2.15 -2.65
CA THR A 132 13.84 -3.31 -1.72
C THR A 132 13.59 -4.66 -2.38
N GLY A 133 13.27 -4.69 -3.68
CA GLY A 133 12.90 -5.92 -4.39
C GLY A 133 11.48 -6.39 -4.11
N LYS A 134 10.66 -5.61 -3.39
CA LYS A 134 9.26 -5.95 -3.08
C LYS A 134 8.29 -4.86 -3.49
N VAL A 135 7.05 -5.27 -3.74
CA VAL A 135 5.93 -4.42 -4.13
C VAL A 135 4.70 -4.75 -3.30
N VAL A 136 3.77 -3.80 -3.16
CA VAL A 136 2.38 -4.11 -2.80
C VAL A 136 1.63 -4.28 -4.10
N ALA A 137 1.09 -5.47 -4.33
CA ALA A 137 0.24 -5.80 -5.46
C ALA A 137 -1.23 -5.80 -5.05
N GLU A 138 -2.10 -5.41 -5.96
CA GLU A 138 -3.55 -5.57 -5.87
C GLU A 138 -3.98 -6.66 -6.84
N HIS A 139 -4.75 -7.61 -6.34
CA HIS A 139 -5.41 -8.66 -7.08
C HIS A 139 -6.92 -8.39 -6.99
N ARG A 140 -7.52 -8.07 -8.12
CA ARG A 140 -8.95 -7.84 -8.25
C ARG A 140 -9.61 -9.00 -8.97
N ILE A 141 -10.72 -9.48 -8.44
CA ILE A 141 -11.51 -10.58 -8.99
C ILE A 141 -12.95 -10.13 -8.98
N THR A 142 -13.66 -10.33 -10.09
CA THR A 142 -15.08 -9.97 -10.22
C THR A 142 -15.96 -11.21 -10.32
N GLY A 143 -17.27 -11.05 -10.09
CA GLY A 143 -18.23 -12.15 -10.17
C GLY A 143 -18.10 -13.19 -9.05
N MET A 144 -17.59 -12.83 -7.88
CA MET A 144 -17.52 -13.78 -6.76
C MET A 144 -18.89 -13.89 -6.08
N SER A 145 -19.44 -15.11 -6.03
CA SER A 145 -20.69 -15.36 -5.32
C SER A 145 -20.42 -15.61 -3.83
N TRP A 146 -21.13 -14.89 -2.97
CA TRP A 146 -21.16 -15.11 -1.53
C TRP A 146 -22.63 -15.13 -1.07
N PRO A 147 -23.20 -16.35 -0.91
CA PRO A 147 -24.58 -16.51 -0.47
C PRO A 147 -24.82 -15.96 0.93
N GLN A 148 -26.00 -15.40 1.16
CA GLN A 148 -26.38 -14.89 2.47
C GLN A 148 -26.23 -15.96 3.57
N HIS A 149 -25.81 -15.53 4.77
CA HIS A 149 -25.61 -16.38 5.95
C HIS A 149 -24.50 -17.44 5.87
N THR A 150 -23.68 -17.44 4.83
CA THR A 150 -22.50 -18.32 4.73
C THR A 150 -21.21 -17.56 4.99
N LEU A 151 -20.11 -18.27 5.24
CA LEU A 151 -18.79 -17.66 5.20
C LEU A 151 -18.29 -17.62 3.75
N PRO A 152 -17.61 -16.54 3.33
CA PRO A 152 -17.07 -16.47 1.99
C PRO A 152 -15.95 -17.50 1.79
N SER A 153 -15.83 -17.98 0.55
CA SER A 153 -14.85 -19.00 0.18
C SER A 153 -13.42 -18.50 0.37
N LEU A 154 -12.56 -19.36 0.93
CA LEU A 154 -11.11 -19.13 0.97
C LEU A 154 -10.42 -19.42 -0.38
N ASN A 155 -11.13 -20.09 -1.29
CA ASN A 155 -10.67 -20.39 -2.64
C ASN A 155 -11.26 -19.37 -3.59
N TRP A 156 -10.44 -18.43 -4.04
CA TRP A 156 -10.84 -17.37 -4.93
C TRP A 156 -10.72 -17.84 -6.39
N PRO A 157 -11.73 -17.56 -7.24
CA PRO A 157 -11.70 -17.97 -8.62
C PRO A 157 -10.60 -17.22 -9.39
N THR A 158 -10.05 -17.87 -10.42
CA THR A 158 -8.98 -17.31 -11.26
C THR A 158 -9.54 -16.53 -12.46
N THR A 159 -10.85 -16.64 -12.69
CA THR A 159 -11.55 -15.94 -13.77
C THR A 159 -11.67 -14.46 -13.47
N ASN A 160 -11.55 -13.62 -14.50
CA ASN A 160 -11.61 -12.15 -14.38
C ASN A 160 -10.60 -11.56 -13.39
N HIS A 161 -9.49 -12.27 -13.18
CA HIS A 161 -8.41 -11.81 -12.31
C HIS A 161 -7.59 -10.71 -13.01
N VAL A 162 -7.62 -9.52 -12.43
CA VAL A 162 -6.76 -8.40 -12.79
C VAL A 162 -5.75 -8.20 -11.66
N TYR A 163 -4.48 -8.04 -12.01
CA TYR A 163 -3.44 -7.74 -11.03
C TYR A 163 -2.63 -6.51 -11.44
N ALA A 164 -2.28 -5.67 -10.47
CA ALA A 164 -1.53 -4.44 -10.70
C ALA A 164 -0.68 -4.07 -9.48
N PRO A 165 0.53 -3.51 -9.65
CA PRO A 165 1.30 -2.97 -8.55
C PRO A 165 0.66 -1.66 -8.05
N VAL A 166 0.49 -1.54 -6.74
CA VAL A 166 -0.03 -0.36 -6.04
C VAL A 166 1.11 0.50 -5.48
N ALA A 167 2.16 -0.14 -4.97
CA ALA A 167 3.36 0.53 -4.47
C ALA A 167 4.62 -0.27 -4.85
N ASP A 168 5.68 0.42 -5.28
CA ASP A 168 7.00 -0.16 -5.50
C ASP A 168 7.93 0.11 -4.29
N SER A 169 8.99 -0.69 -4.15
CA SER A 169 10.06 -0.54 -3.15
C SER A 169 9.61 -0.68 -1.70
N VAL A 170 8.73 -1.64 -1.44
CA VAL A 170 8.12 -1.84 -0.13
C VAL A 170 9.06 -2.62 0.80
N SER A 171 9.19 -2.23 2.07
CA SER A 171 10.07 -2.93 3.02
C SER A 171 9.38 -4.13 3.69
N ASP A 172 10.18 -5.00 4.33
CA ASP A 172 9.72 -6.15 5.12
C ASP A 172 8.92 -5.80 6.38
N ASN A 173 8.93 -4.53 6.78
CA ASN A 173 8.15 -4.03 7.91
C ASN A 173 6.73 -3.61 7.50
N THR A 174 6.42 -3.64 6.19
CA THR A 174 5.07 -3.39 5.72
C THR A 174 4.12 -4.44 6.27
N SER A 175 2.98 -3.96 6.77
CA SER A 175 1.92 -4.76 7.37
C SER A 175 0.60 -4.30 6.76
N LEU A 176 -0.11 -5.18 6.05
CA LEU A 176 -1.35 -4.81 5.36
C LEU A 176 -2.60 -5.02 6.22
N GLY A 177 -2.51 -5.81 7.29
CA GLY A 177 -3.64 -6.09 8.15
C GLY A 177 -3.30 -6.89 9.40
N GLU A 178 -2.26 -6.50 10.13
CA GLU A 178 -2.08 -6.99 11.51
C GLU A 178 -3.32 -6.65 12.35
N ASP A 179 -3.84 -7.67 13.03
CA ASP A 179 -4.97 -7.53 13.95
C ASP A 179 -4.59 -6.55 15.06
N LEU A 180 -5.22 -5.36 15.09
CA LEU A 180 -5.30 -4.63 16.35
C LEU A 180 -6.38 -5.32 17.20
N GLU A 181 -5.97 -5.89 18.35
CA GLU A 181 -6.91 -6.08 19.43
C GLU A 181 -7.58 -4.73 19.68
N ALA A 182 -8.91 -4.68 19.54
CA ALA A 182 -9.69 -3.47 19.71
C ALA A 182 -9.54 -2.97 21.16
N ALA A 183 -8.50 -2.19 21.42
CA ALA A 183 -8.41 -1.37 22.61
C ALA A 183 -9.48 -0.29 22.48
N SER A 184 -10.67 -0.60 23.02
CA SER A 184 -11.60 0.39 23.55
C SER A 184 -12.07 1.50 22.59
N PHE A 185 -12.52 1.16 21.39
CA PHE A 185 -13.52 2.01 20.73
C PHE A 185 -14.89 1.64 21.30
N ILE A 186 -15.45 2.59 22.05
CA ILE A 186 -16.71 2.52 22.78
C ILE A 186 -17.81 1.99 21.86
N SER A 187 -18.51 0.99 22.39
CA SER A 187 -19.73 0.37 21.89
C SER A 187 -20.58 1.27 20.98
N PHE A 188 -20.62 0.93 19.69
CA PHE A 188 -21.81 1.22 18.88
C PHE A 188 -22.75 0.01 19.01
N ASP A 189 -23.89 0.31 19.65
CA ASP A 189 -25.08 -0.49 19.92
C ASP A 189 -24.93 -2.02 19.97
N ARG A 190 -24.88 -2.52 21.20
CA ARG A 190 -24.54 -3.89 21.61
C ARG A 190 -25.77 -4.71 21.98
N ASP A 191 -26.97 -4.32 21.54
CA ASP A 191 -28.21 -4.93 22.05
C ASP A 191 -28.77 -6.11 21.24
N THR A 192 -28.09 -6.60 20.19
CA THR A 192 -28.55 -7.81 19.46
C THR A 192 -27.46 -8.75 18.97
N PHE A 193 -26.37 -8.97 19.72
CA PHE A 193 -25.48 -10.10 19.42
C PHE A 193 -24.72 -10.60 20.66
N ASP A 194 -25.45 -11.28 21.56
CA ASP A 194 -24.85 -12.02 22.67
C ASP A 194 -24.63 -13.48 22.24
N TYR A 195 -23.38 -13.83 21.92
CA TYR A 195 -22.91 -15.21 21.92
C TYR A 195 -21.46 -15.27 22.40
N GLY A 196 -21.31 -15.64 23.68
CA GLY A 196 -20.20 -16.42 24.21
C GLY A 196 -18.80 -15.86 23.97
N LEU A 197 -18.27 -15.18 24.99
CA LEU A 197 -16.85 -14.91 25.17
C LEU A 197 -16.07 -16.23 25.32
N GLY A 198 -15.69 -16.81 24.19
CA GLY A 198 -14.65 -17.84 24.08
C GLY A 198 -13.50 -17.30 23.24
N THR A 199 -12.28 -17.39 23.75
CA THR A 199 -11.00 -16.96 23.15
C THR A 199 -10.60 -17.73 21.88
N ASN A 200 -11.49 -18.53 21.30
CA ASN A 200 -11.27 -19.19 20.04
C ASN A 200 -11.67 -18.25 18.90
N THR A 201 -10.66 -17.61 18.31
CA THR A 201 -10.67 -16.81 17.06
C THR A 201 -10.99 -17.67 15.82
N SER A 202 -11.93 -18.61 15.96
CA SER A 202 -12.33 -19.58 14.95
C SER A 202 -13.38 -18.96 14.02
N LEU A 203 -12.90 -18.52 12.85
CA LEU A 203 -13.57 -18.49 11.54
C LEU A 203 -14.88 -17.67 11.36
N ALA A 204 -15.61 -17.26 12.39
CA ALA A 204 -16.97 -16.72 12.26
C ALA A 204 -17.15 -15.22 12.59
N LYS A 205 -16.07 -14.46 12.82
CA LYS A 205 -16.16 -13.08 13.34
C LYS A 205 -15.45 -12.04 12.46
N ALA A 206 -15.80 -12.02 11.18
CA ALA A 206 -15.47 -10.90 10.31
C ALA A 206 -16.60 -9.88 10.37
N LEU A 207 -16.52 -9.00 11.37
CA LEU A 207 -17.02 -7.61 11.42
C LEU A 207 -16.81 -7.11 12.85
N ILE A 208 -16.24 -5.91 12.98
CA ILE A 208 -15.64 -5.29 14.18
C ILE A 208 -14.20 -5.74 14.45
N LYS A 209 -13.30 -5.56 13.47
CA LYS A 209 -11.87 -5.35 13.75
C LYS A 209 -11.37 -4.19 12.90
N THR A 210 -10.68 -3.25 13.56
CA THR A 210 -9.95 -2.18 12.89
C THR A 210 -8.74 -2.80 12.20
N VAL A 211 -8.59 -2.57 10.89
CA VAL A 211 -7.39 -2.99 10.16
C VAL A 211 -6.36 -1.87 10.28
N ASN A 212 -5.14 -2.19 10.71
CA ASN A 212 -4.02 -1.27 10.62
C ASN A 212 -3.18 -1.64 9.40
N SER A 213 -3.25 -0.79 8.38
CA SER A 213 -2.37 -0.86 7.22
C SER A 213 -1.19 0.06 7.46
N THR A 214 0.01 -0.51 7.55
CA THR A 214 1.28 0.19 7.60
C THR A 214 2.06 -0.12 6.32
N ILE A 215 2.23 0.89 5.46
CA ILE A 215 3.10 0.78 4.29
C ILE A 215 4.42 1.49 4.62
N GLU A 216 5.51 0.72 4.59
CA GLU A 216 6.86 1.25 4.63
C GLU A 216 7.48 1.07 3.24
N VAL A 217 7.81 2.17 2.57
CA VAL A 217 8.61 2.15 1.35
C VAL A 217 10.04 2.53 1.69
N SER A 218 10.98 1.71 1.24
CA SER A 218 12.41 1.98 1.37
C SER A 218 13.08 1.87 0.01
N PHE A 219 13.88 2.87 -0.33
CA PHE A 219 14.70 2.85 -1.53
C PHE A 219 16.13 3.26 -1.19
N THR A 220 17.09 2.75 -1.95
CA THR A 220 18.50 3.07 -1.79
C THR A 220 18.90 4.03 -2.89
N PHE A 221 19.24 5.27 -2.53
CA PHE A 221 19.76 6.27 -3.47
C PHE A 221 21.25 6.50 -3.20
N LYS A 222 22.10 6.20 -4.19
CA LYS A 222 23.58 6.33 -4.09
C LYS A 222 24.18 5.69 -2.83
N GLY A 223 23.65 4.54 -2.41
CA GLY A 223 24.14 3.80 -1.24
C GLY A 223 23.60 4.28 0.12
N GLN A 224 22.74 5.31 0.16
CA GLN A 224 22.03 5.70 1.38
C GLN A 224 20.57 5.21 1.37
N PRO A 225 20.10 4.54 2.45
CA PRO A 225 18.72 4.11 2.55
C PRO A 225 17.84 5.31 2.89
N ILE A 226 16.80 5.53 2.09
CA ILE A 226 15.70 6.44 2.40
C ILE A 226 14.50 5.57 2.76
N LYS A 227 13.83 5.93 3.85
CA LYS A 227 12.72 5.17 4.43
C LYS A 227 11.57 6.11 4.73
N THR A 228 10.38 5.74 4.27
CA THR A 228 9.15 6.45 4.57
C THR A 228 8.12 5.45 5.07
N ILE A 229 7.56 5.72 6.24
CA ILE A 229 6.52 4.91 6.87
C ILE A 229 5.24 5.75 6.98
N ARG A 230 4.12 5.14 6.62
CA ARG A 230 2.79 5.67 6.91
C ARG A 230 1.90 4.52 7.38
N SER A 231 1.09 4.81 8.39
CA SER A 231 0.10 3.90 8.95
C SER A 231 -1.28 4.53 8.89
N SER A 232 -2.31 3.75 8.60
CA SER A 232 -3.70 4.17 8.72
C SER A 232 -4.56 3.12 9.39
N TYR A 233 -5.47 3.61 10.23
CA TYR A 233 -6.51 2.81 10.84
C TYR A 233 -7.73 2.84 9.93
N ILE A 234 -8.14 1.67 9.46
CA ILE A 234 -9.28 1.55 8.57
C ILE A 234 -10.45 0.98 9.34
N LEU A 235 -11.52 1.76 9.38
CA LEU A 235 -12.83 1.34 9.87
C LEU A 235 -13.65 0.94 8.64
N ALA A 236 -13.99 -0.34 8.53
CA ALA A 236 -15.02 -0.76 7.58
C ALA A 236 -16.37 -0.18 8.00
N ARG A 237 -17.17 0.31 7.05
CA ARG A 237 -18.54 0.74 7.35
C ARG A 237 -19.36 -0.45 7.85
N ALA A 238 -20.22 -0.21 8.84
CA ALA A 238 -21.24 -1.19 9.23
C ALA A 238 -22.18 -1.45 8.05
N ILE A 239 -22.51 -2.72 7.80
CA ILE A 239 -23.41 -3.13 6.73
C ILE A 239 -24.77 -2.41 6.90
N PRO A 240 -25.27 -1.65 5.90
CA PRO A 240 -26.70 -1.47 5.78
C PRO A 240 -27.28 -2.82 5.38
N ARG A 241 -27.85 -3.56 6.34
CA ARG A 241 -28.53 -4.82 6.08
C ARG A 241 -29.63 -4.52 5.06
N GLY A 242 -29.47 -4.96 3.82
CA GLY A 242 -30.56 -4.99 2.86
C GLY A 242 -31.71 -5.77 3.49
N ALA A 243 -32.82 -5.06 3.73
CA ALA A 243 -34.14 -5.48 4.17
C ALA A 243 -34.24 -6.67 5.16
N LEU A 244 -34.76 -6.38 6.36
CA LEU A 244 -35.46 -7.37 7.18
C LEU A 244 -36.48 -8.14 6.30
N PRO A 245 -36.57 -9.48 6.37
CA PRO A 245 -37.64 -10.19 5.70
C PRO A 245 -38.97 -9.66 6.23
N HIS A 246 -39.84 -9.24 5.32
CA HIS A 246 -41.22 -8.88 5.63
C HIS A 246 -41.86 -10.01 6.45
N PRO A 247 -42.40 -9.74 7.65
CA PRO A 247 -43.26 -10.69 8.32
C PRO A 247 -44.58 -10.74 7.53
N ASN A 248 -44.80 -11.84 6.81
CA ASN A 248 -46.16 -12.29 6.51
C ASN A 248 -46.78 -12.85 7.78
#